data_AF-A0A2V7I759-F1
#
_entry.id   AF-A0A2V7I759-F1
#
_cell.length_a   1.000
_cell.length_b   1.000
_cell.length_c   1.000
_cell.angle_alpha   90.00
_cell.angle_beta   90.00
_cell.angle_gamma   90.00
#
_symmetry.space_group_name_H-M   'P 1'
#
loop_
_entity.id
_entity.type
_entity.pdbx_description
1 polymer ?
#
loop_
_entity_poly.entity_id
_entity_poly.type
_entity_poly.pdbx_seq_one_letter_code
_entity_poly.pdbx_strand_id
1 'polypeptide(L)'
;GSIADPLPAPVPAPYDGSAYVAVGVGEFTVTVAAGGAVNERTITAVGFVPDHVNPVAIKKIQTTVTRVKFLDPPCAVCAGGENPPDTTTAIQIGGSASITANTANGAAYCAGVTPTAAAYSQGTIGTNGSPNITGPSGGSALADHQPTHNFSDFQFKDSDMALLKSLAKANGTYYQGNQTWTSPPPGGIIFVDTPSGNTLTNSSPSTDLITVDVHGNWNSGWNGWLVVAGSIHVSGNITMNGLLYAQNDVTLHGAGGGSITGAVISTNRVDTNSTNVDTDDIGNAPISYNCPSVRTGGGTIPQNWFVKPGTYKEVSGT
;
A
#
# COMPACT_ATOMS: atom_id res chain seq x y z
N GLY A 1 -24.05 11.56 -9.77
CA GLY A 1 -23.14 12.53 -9.14
C GLY A 1 -21.95 11.80 -8.56
N SER A 2 -20.89 12.51 -8.21
CA SER A 2 -19.83 11.99 -7.34
C SER A 2 -20.12 12.44 -5.90
N ILE A 3 -19.89 11.56 -4.93
CA ILE A 3 -19.93 11.92 -3.51
C ILE A 3 -18.54 12.43 -3.10
N ALA A 4 -18.48 13.49 -2.28
CA ALA A 4 -17.22 14.00 -1.77
C ALA A 4 -16.52 12.94 -0.88
N ASP A 5 -15.18 12.99 -0.87
CA ASP A 5 -14.35 12.19 0.03
C ASP A 5 -13.38 13.12 0.79
N PRO A 6 -13.34 13.07 2.14
CA PRO A 6 -14.07 12.17 3.05
C PRO A 6 -15.59 12.32 2.96
N LEU A 7 -16.33 11.27 3.37
CA LEU A 7 -17.80 11.27 3.33
C LEU A 7 -18.33 12.48 4.13
N PRO A 8 -19.10 13.38 3.51
CA PRO A 8 -19.62 14.57 4.19
C PRO A 8 -20.62 14.18 5.30
N ALA A 9 -20.65 15.01 6.35
CA ALA A 9 -21.61 14.94 7.44
C ALA A 9 -22.36 16.28 7.52
N PRO A 10 -23.67 16.33 7.19
CA PRO A 10 -24.52 15.22 6.77
C PRO A 10 -24.22 14.73 5.35
N VAL A 11 -24.60 13.49 5.05
CA VAL A 11 -24.53 12.93 3.69
C VAL A 11 -25.55 13.69 2.81
N PRO A 12 -25.20 14.12 1.60
CA PRO A 12 -26.12 14.85 0.74
C PRO A 12 -27.08 13.92 0.00
N ALA A 13 -28.29 14.40 -0.29
CA ALA A 13 -29.19 13.78 -1.25
C ALA A 13 -28.51 13.58 -2.62
N PRO A 14 -28.77 12.47 -3.34
CA PRO A 14 -29.72 11.41 -3.01
C PRO A 14 -29.14 10.30 -2.10
N TYR A 15 -27.91 10.46 -1.58
CA TYR A 15 -27.15 9.40 -0.90
C TYR A 15 -27.46 9.26 0.60
N ASP A 16 -28.32 10.13 1.14
CA ASP A 16 -28.84 10.06 2.51
C ASP A 16 -30.12 9.22 2.62
N GLY A 17 -30.62 8.69 1.49
CA GLY A 17 -31.88 7.95 1.41
C GLY A 17 -33.13 8.84 1.37
N SER A 18 -33.00 10.16 1.30
CA SER A 18 -34.13 11.10 1.31
C SER A 18 -34.81 11.25 -0.05
N ALA A 19 -34.16 10.78 -1.12
CA ALA A 19 -34.62 10.95 -2.49
C ALA A 19 -34.86 9.60 -3.17
N TYR A 20 -35.98 9.53 -3.89
CA TYR A 20 -36.29 8.43 -4.78
C TYR A 20 -35.72 8.71 -6.17
N VAL A 21 -34.96 7.76 -6.68
CA VAL A 21 -34.32 7.82 -7.98
C VAL A 21 -35.04 6.85 -8.90
N ALA A 22 -35.68 7.36 -9.95
CA ALA A 22 -36.36 6.53 -10.93
C ALA A 22 -35.37 5.67 -11.72
N VAL A 23 -35.71 4.39 -11.95
CA VAL A 23 -34.95 3.47 -12.79
C VAL A 23 -35.89 2.49 -13.51
N GLY A 24 -35.99 2.63 -14.83
CA GLY A 24 -36.89 1.81 -15.64
C GLY A 24 -38.35 1.97 -15.18
N VAL A 25 -38.97 0.84 -14.80
CA VAL A 25 -40.36 0.79 -14.30
C VAL A 25 -40.48 0.93 -12.78
N GLY A 26 -39.37 1.17 -12.09
CA GLY A 26 -39.29 1.25 -10.63
C GLY A 26 -38.58 2.52 -10.16
N GLU A 27 -38.37 2.59 -8.86
CA GLU A 27 -37.51 3.59 -8.24
C GLU A 27 -36.75 3.02 -7.06
N PHE A 28 -35.72 3.72 -6.59
CA PHE A 28 -34.94 3.29 -5.44
C PHE A 28 -34.44 4.45 -4.60
N THR A 29 -34.23 4.19 -3.31
CA THR A 29 -33.45 5.07 -2.43
C THR A 29 -32.06 4.49 -2.25
N VAL A 30 -31.06 5.35 -1.99
CA VAL A 30 -29.70 4.92 -1.63
C VAL A 30 -29.28 5.61 -0.36
N THR A 31 -28.78 4.84 0.59
CA THR A 31 -28.08 5.35 1.77
C THR A 31 -26.62 4.95 1.70
N VAL A 32 -25.74 5.93 1.82
CA VAL A 32 -24.29 5.76 1.93
C VAL A 32 -23.88 6.10 3.37
N ALA A 33 -23.28 5.16 4.06
CA ALA A 33 -22.76 5.34 5.41
C ALA A 33 -21.25 5.07 5.45
N ALA A 34 -20.57 5.59 6.46
CA ALA A 34 -19.19 5.20 6.76
C ALA A 34 -19.11 3.69 7.02
N GLY A 35 -18.07 3.03 6.49
CA GLY A 35 -17.80 1.62 6.73
C GLY A 35 -16.98 1.39 8.01
N GLY A 36 -16.45 0.17 8.17
CA GLY A 36 -15.61 -0.19 9.32
C GLY A 36 -14.22 0.45 9.30
N ALA A 37 -13.80 0.96 8.14
CA ALA A 37 -12.54 1.67 7.94
C ALA A 37 -12.75 2.98 7.14
N VAL A 38 -11.77 3.89 7.23
CA VAL A 38 -11.79 5.20 6.55
C VAL A 38 -11.94 5.08 5.02
N ASN A 39 -11.43 3.98 4.46
CA ASN A 39 -11.49 3.61 3.05
C ASN A 39 -12.66 2.68 2.70
N GLU A 40 -13.64 2.52 3.60
CA GLU A 40 -14.86 1.74 3.38
C GLU A 40 -16.13 2.60 3.48
N ARG A 41 -17.15 2.22 2.70
CA ARG A 41 -18.52 2.76 2.80
C ARG A 41 -19.51 1.63 2.72
N THR A 42 -20.57 1.70 3.50
CA THR A 42 -21.70 0.79 3.37
C THR A 42 -22.76 1.44 2.49
N ILE A 43 -23.13 0.74 1.43
CA ILE A 43 -24.19 1.15 0.50
C ILE A 43 -25.40 0.29 0.78
N THR A 44 -26.53 0.92 1.07
CA THR A 44 -27.84 0.27 1.12
C THR A 44 -28.71 0.88 0.05
N ALA A 45 -29.31 0.06 -0.80
CA ALA A 45 -30.33 0.54 -1.73
C ALA A 45 -31.62 -0.25 -1.54
N VAL A 46 -32.74 0.48 -1.51
CA VAL A 46 -34.09 -0.10 -1.42
C VAL A 46 -34.82 0.27 -2.70
N GLY A 47 -35.10 -0.72 -3.53
CA GLY A 47 -35.86 -0.58 -4.77
C GLY A 47 -37.31 -0.97 -4.57
N PHE A 48 -38.18 -0.26 -5.28
CA PHE A 48 -39.64 -0.40 -5.30
C PHE A 48 -40.10 -0.54 -6.75
N VAL A 49 -41.09 -1.39 -6.99
CA VAL A 49 -41.74 -1.54 -8.30
C VAL A 49 -43.25 -1.56 -8.13
N PRO A 50 -44.04 -0.75 -8.87
CA PRO A 50 -43.56 0.29 -9.78
C PRO A 50 -43.04 1.54 -9.06
N ASP A 51 -43.48 1.77 -7.82
CA ASP A 51 -43.11 2.94 -7.01
C ASP A 51 -43.21 2.64 -5.50
N HIS A 52 -42.75 3.57 -4.68
CA HIS A 52 -42.72 3.54 -3.22
C HIS A 52 -44.09 3.75 -2.57
N VAL A 53 -45.08 4.25 -3.32
CA VAL A 53 -46.42 4.54 -2.80
C VAL A 53 -47.26 3.27 -2.78
N ASN A 54 -47.21 2.49 -3.87
CA ASN A 54 -47.94 1.23 -4.03
C ASN A 54 -47.02 0.12 -4.59
N PRO A 55 -46.01 -0.32 -3.82
CA PRO A 55 -45.06 -1.31 -4.31
C PRO A 55 -45.71 -2.70 -4.42
N VAL A 56 -45.58 -3.30 -5.60
CA VAL A 56 -45.86 -4.71 -5.87
C VAL A 56 -44.66 -5.58 -5.50
N ALA A 57 -43.45 -5.02 -5.55
CA ALA A 57 -42.24 -5.66 -5.07
C ALA A 57 -41.30 -4.65 -4.40
N ILE A 58 -40.65 -5.08 -3.32
CA ILE A 58 -39.61 -4.32 -2.61
C ILE A 58 -38.36 -5.20 -2.53
N LYS A 59 -37.22 -4.66 -2.96
CA LYS A 59 -35.93 -5.34 -2.89
C LYS A 59 -34.93 -4.44 -2.19
N LYS A 60 -34.25 -4.99 -1.18
CA LYS A 60 -33.17 -4.29 -0.49
C LYS A 60 -31.85 -4.99 -0.75
N ILE A 61 -30.90 -4.24 -1.26
CA ILE A 61 -29.50 -4.68 -1.41
C ILE A 61 -28.64 -3.92 -0.43
N GLN A 62 -27.67 -4.61 0.15
CA GLN A 62 -26.63 -3.97 0.94
C GLN A 62 -25.28 -4.53 0.52
N THR A 63 -24.30 -3.64 0.38
CA THR A 63 -22.93 -4.00 0.06
C THR A 63 -21.96 -3.06 0.74
N THR A 64 -20.71 -3.47 0.90
CA THR A 64 -19.63 -2.57 1.29
C THR A 64 -18.81 -2.26 0.06
N VAL A 65 -18.59 -0.98 -0.22
CA VAL A 65 -17.59 -0.56 -1.18
C VAL A 65 -16.32 -0.17 -0.43
N THR A 66 -15.18 -0.49 -1.00
CA THR A 66 -13.87 -0.19 -0.47
C THR A 66 -13.01 0.44 -1.55
N ARG A 67 -12.14 1.36 -1.16
CA ARG A 67 -11.05 1.83 -2.02
C ARG A 67 -9.73 1.32 -1.47
N VAL A 68 -8.70 1.38 -2.31
CA VAL A 68 -7.32 1.10 -1.88
C VAL A 68 -6.96 2.05 -0.73
N LYS A 69 -6.45 1.49 0.38
CA LYS A 69 -5.92 2.29 1.50
C LYS A 69 -4.62 2.93 1.05
N PHE A 70 -4.52 4.25 1.10
CA PHE A 70 -3.23 4.91 0.95
C PHE A 70 -2.45 4.82 2.25
N LEU A 71 -1.17 4.48 2.12
CA LEU A 71 -0.24 4.53 3.23
C LEU A 71 0.43 5.90 3.22
N ASP A 72 0.59 6.46 4.42
CA ASP A 72 1.34 7.69 4.65
C ASP A 72 2.54 7.37 5.53
N PRO A 73 3.56 6.65 5.00
CA PRO A 73 4.72 6.28 5.78
C PRO A 73 5.46 7.53 6.26
N PRO A 74 5.97 7.54 7.51
CA PRO A 74 6.70 8.67 8.07
C PRO A 74 8.16 8.74 7.56
N CYS A 75 8.51 7.95 6.54
CA CYS A 75 9.87 7.66 6.11
C CYS A 75 9.96 7.24 4.64
N ALA A 76 11.16 7.40 4.08
CA ALA A 76 11.52 6.85 2.77
C ALA A 76 11.79 5.34 2.87
N VAL A 77 12.46 4.91 3.94
CA VAL A 77 12.69 3.50 4.28
C VAL A 77 12.16 3.22 5.68
N CYS A 78 11.19 2.32 5.79
CA CYS A 78 10.48 2.01 7.03
C CYS A 78 10.56 0.51 7.29
N ALA A 79 10.99 0.10 8.48
CA ALA A 79 11.14 -1.32 8.81
C ALA A 79 10.57 -1.67 10.19
N GLY A 80 9.57 -2.55 10.21
CA GLY A 80 9.05 -3.22 11.41
C GLY A 80 7.54 -3.17 11.60
N GLY A 81 7.13 -3.47 12.83
CA GLY A 81 5.76 -3.38 13.33
C GLY A 81 4.93 -4.67 13.25
N GLU A 82 5.38 -5.72 12.55
CA GLU A 82 4.74 -7.06 12.59
C GLU A 82 5.70 -8.16 13.08
N ASN A 83 6.82 -7.78 13.69
CA ASN A 83 7.91 -8.68 14.02
C ASN A 83 7.46 -9.89 14.84
N PRO A 84 8.17 -11.02 14.73
CA PRO A 84 8.02 -12.12 15.69
C PRO A 84 8.10 -11.62 17.14
N PRO A 85 7.39 -12.28 18.08
CA PRO A 85 7.47 -11.93 19.50
C PRO A 85 8.91 -11.82 19.99
N ASP A 86 9.19 -10.82 20.83
CA ASP A 86 10.50 -10.56 21.44
C ASP A 86 11.63 -10.15 20.46
N THR A 87 11.29 -9.75 19.24
CA THR A 87 12.27 -9.35 18.22
C THR A 87 12.06 -7.93 17.71
N THR A 88 13.14 -7.31 17.23
CA THR A 88 13.14 -5.97 16.61
C THR A 88 13.73 -6.04 15.22
N THR A 89 13.06 -5.44 14.24
CA THR A 89 13.59 -5.28 12.88
C THR A 89 14.64 -4.21 12.84
N ALA A 90 15.79 -4.51 12.25
CA ALA A 90 16.84 -3.54 12.01
C ALA A 90 16.82 -3.01 10.56
N ILE A 91 17.47 -1.88 10.34
CA ILE A 91 17.88 -1.41 9.00
C ILE A 91 19.39 -1.35 8.97
N GLN A 92 20.04 -1.90 7.94
CA GLN A 92 21.45 -1.63 7.65
C GLN A 92 21.55 -0.74 6.41
N ILE A 93 22.33 0.33 6.49
CA ILE A 93 22.56 1.27 5.40
C ILE A 93 24.07 1.31 5.10
N GLY A 94 24.46 0.74 3.97
CA GLY A 94 25.87 0.54 3.60
C GLY A 94 26.39 1.48 2.51
N GLY A 95 27.71 1.43 2.30
CA GLY A 95 28.40 2.01 1.14
C GLY A 95 28.21 3.53 0.97
N SER A 96 27.70 3.91 -0.20
CA SER A 96 27.43 5.29 -0.62
C SER A 96 25.94 5.55 -0.82
N ALA A 97 25.09 4.73 -0.20
CA ALA A 97 23.65 4.81 -0.33
C ALA A 97 23.13 6.22 0.03
N SER A 98 22.17 6.73 -0.74
CA SER A 98 21.50 7.99 -0.45
C SER A 98 20.04 7.77 -0.14
N ILE A 99 19.59 8.29 1.00
CA ILE A 99 18.19 8.26 1.41
C ILE A 99 17.80 9.66 1.83
N THR A 100 16.76 10.22 1.22
CA THR A 100 16.30 11.57 1.54
C THR A 100 14.81 11.62 1.77
N ALA A 101 14.42 12.25 2.86
CA ALA A 101 13.08 12.75 3.09
C ALA A 101 13.04 14.29 3.06
N ASN A 102 14.11 14.96 2.61
CA ASN A 102 14.19 16.42 2.55
C ASN A 102 13.72 16.98 1.20
N THR A 103 12.82 17.95 1.22
CA THR A 103 12.28 18.57 0.00
C THR A 103 13.35 19.35 -0.79
N ALA A 104 14.37 19.90 -0.12
CA ALA A 104 15.50 20.55 -0.79
C ALA A 104 16.36 19.54 -1.60
N ASN A 105 16.23 18.26 -1.29
CA ASN A 105 17.02 17.18 -1.88
C ASN A 105 16.13 16.23 -2.72
N GLY A 106 14.96 16.70 -3.15
CA GLY A 106 14.09 15.97 -4.09
C GLY A 106 12.93 15.19 -3.48
N ALA A 107 12.68 15.30 -2.17
CA ALA A 107 11.49 14.71 -1.55
C ALA A 107 10.21 15.50 -1.89
N ALA A 108 9.05 14.84 -1.89
CA ALA A 108 7.75 15.46 -2.11
C ALA A 108 6.71 14.97 -1.10
N TYR A 109 5.97 15.90 -0.50
CA TYR A 109 4.98 15.61 0.54
C TYR A 109 3.55 15.77 0.01
N CYS A 110 2.61 15.01 0.57
CA CYS A 110 1.19 15.25 0.34
C CYS A 110 0.68 16.33 1.30
N ALA A 111 -0.44 16.98 0.95
CA ALA A 111 -1.12 17.90 1.86
C ALA A 111 -1.45 17.19 3.19
N GLY A 112 -1.04 17.78 4.31
CA GLY A 112 -1.26 17.25 5.66
C GLY A 112 -0.39 16.05 6.05
N VAL A 113 0.53 15.62 5.18
CA VAL A 113 1.48 14.53 5.48
C VAL A 113 2.87 15.12 5.56
N THR A 114 3.56 14.92 6.67
CA THR A 114 4.98 15.30 6.80
C THR A 114 5.72 14.08 7.35
N PRO A 115 6.70 13.52 6.61
CA PRO A 115 7.50 12.44 7.15
C PRO A 115 8.29 12.95 8.37
N THR A 116 8.59 12.06 9.30
CA THR A 116 9.36 12.40 10.51
C THR A 116 10.82 11.99 10.38
N ALA A 117 11.14 11.03 9.49
CA ALA A 117 12.49 10.54 9.29
C ALA A 117 12.82 10.21 7.83
N ALA A 118 14.10 10.03 7.49
CA ALA A 118 14.49 9.42 6.22
C ALA A 118 14.43 7.89 6.32
N ALA A 119 15.03 7.33 7.38
CA ALA A 119 14.92 5.93 7.77
C ALA A 119 14.27 5.79 9.15
N TYR A 120 13.32 4.87 9.29
CA TYR A 120 12.53 4.65 10.51
C TYR A 120 12.43 3.17 10.83
N SER A 121 12.78 2.78 12.06
CA SER A 121 12.87 1.37 12.41
C SER A 121 12.43 1.10 13.85
N GLN A 122 11.85 -0.07 14.08
CA GLN A 122 11.51 -0.54 15.42
C GLN A 122 12.77 -0.98 16.19
N GLY A 123 13.79 -1.46 15.49
CA GLY A 123 15.09 -1.82 16.05
C GLY A 123 16.16 -0.80 15.69
N THR A 124 17.40 -1.25 15.71
CA THR A 124 18.57 -0.42 15.43
C THR A 124 18.67 -0.09 13.94
N ILE A 125 19.07 1.14 13.62
CA ILE A 125 19.51 1.51 12.28
C ILE A 125 21.04 1.61 12.28
N GLY A 126 21.69 0.64 11.64
CA GLY A 126 23.14 0.61 11.45
C GLY A 126 23.55 1.30 10.16
N THR A 127 24.67 2.02 10.19
CA THR A 127 25.29 2.61 9.01
C THR A 127 26.72 2.12 8.87
N ASN A 128 27.12 1.75 7.66
CA ASN A 128 28.50 1.42 7.31
C ASN A 128 28.93 2.20 6.06
N GLY A 129 30.21 2.53 5.94
CA GLY A 129 30.72 3.38 4.87
C GLY A 129 30.38 4.86 5.06
N SER A 130 29.96 5.53 3.99
CA SER A 130 29.66 6.97 3.94
C SER A 130 28.30 7.25 3.27
N PRO A 131 27.18 6.74 3.82
CA PRO A 131 25.86 7.00 3.26
C PRO A 131 25.45 8.47 3.43
N ASN A 132 24.66 8.99 2.49
CA ASN A 132 24.08 10.33 2.55
C ASN A 132 22.60 10.24 2.95
N ILE A 133 22.32 10.47 4.23
CA ILE A 133 20.97 10.31 4.78
C ILE A 133 20.47 11.67 5.25
N THR A 134 19.43 12.20 4.59
CA THR A 134 18.89 13.53 4.90
C THR A 134 17.44 13.44 5.37
N GLY A 135 17.21 13.84 6.62
CA GLY A 135 15.87 13.92 7.21
C GLY A 135 15.02 15.06 6.66
N PRO A 136 13.70 15.02 6.91
CA PRO A 136 12.81 16.12 6.58
C PRO A 136 13.10 17.35 7.45
N SER A 137 12.61 18.53 7.02
CA SER A 137 12.74 19.74 7.82
C SER A 137 12.02 19.58 9.16
N GLY A 138 12.73 19.73 10.27
CA GLY A 138 12.19 19.52 11.62
C GLY A 138 12.06 18.05 12.05
N GLY A 139 12.51 17.09 11.23
CA GLY A 139 12.61 15.68 11.59
C GLY A 139 14.06 15.19 11.69
N SER A 140 14.24 13.87 11.69
CA SER A 140 15.55 13.23 11.82
C SER A 140 16.00 12.52 10.54
N ALA A 141 17.31 12.34 10.36
CA ALA A 141 17.81 11.44 9.30
C ALA A 141 17.46 9.99 9.62
N LEU A 142 17.70 9.58 10.87
CA LEU A 142 17.47 8.25 11.40
C LEU A 142 16.51 8.35 12.60
N ALA A 143 15.54 7.44 12.65
CA ALA A 143 14.65 7.25 13.80
C ALA A 143 14.58 5.76 14.11
N ASP A 144 15.51 5.30 14.95
CA ASP A 144 15.60 3.91 15.41
C ASP A 144 14.81 3.69 16.71
N HIS A 145 14.67 2.43 17.13
CA HIS A 145 14.00 2.04 18.39
C HIS A 145 12.58 2.61 18.56
N GLN A 146 11.84 2.72 17.45
CA GLN A 146 10.53 3.34 17.46
C GLN A 146 9.47 2.40 18.05
N PRO A 147 8.53 2.90 18.87
CA PRO A 147 7.47 2.08 19.43
C PRO A 147 6.61 1.39 18.36
N THR A 148 6.23 0.13 18.60
CA THR A 148 5.41 -0.68 17.67
C THR A 148 4.10 -0.02 17.26
N HIS A 149 3.46 0.75 18.16
CA HIS A 149 2.19 1.42 17.86
C HIS A 149 2.33 2.51 16.78
N ASN A 150 3.54 3.01 16.50
CA ASN A 150 3.75 4.00 15.44
C ASN A 150 3.65 3.40 14.03
N PHE A 151 3.70 2.06 13.90
CA PHE A 151 3.72 1.38 12.61
C PHE A 151 2.32 1.12 12.03
N SER A 152 1.27 1.18 12.86
CA SER A 152 -0.10 0.82 12.45
C SER A 152 -0.64 1.66 11.28
N ASP A 153 -0.16 2.89 11.17
CA ASP A 153 -0.66 3.87 10.21
C ASP A 153 -0.16 3.59 8.79
N PHE A 154 1.01 2.95 8.66
CA PHE A 154 1.65 2.63 7.39
C PHE A 154 1.80 1.12 7.12
N GLN A 155 0.96 0.32 7.76
CA GLN A 155 0.81 -1.11 7.46
C GLN A 155 -0.53 -1.42 6.79
N PHE A 156 -0.51 -2.41 5.90
CA PHE A 156 -1.72 -3.02 5.37
C PHE A 156 -2.22 -4.09 6.34
N LYS A 157 -3.51 -4.02 6.69
CA LYS A 157 -4.17 -5.10 7.41
C LYS A 157 -4.41 -6.29 6.47
N ASP A 158 -4.70 -7.46 7.02
CA ASP A 158 -5.06 -8.65 6.22
C ASP A 158 -6.22 -8.36 5.24
N SER A 159 -7.19 -7.53 5.64
CA SER A 159 -8.29 -7.09 4.77
C SER A 159 -7.82 -6.19 3.61
N ASP A 160 -6.82 -5.34 3.85
CA ASP A 160 -6.24 -4.50 2.80
C ASP A 160 -5.44 -5.37 1.83
N MET A 161 -4.66 -6.33 2.35
CA MET A 161 -3.93 -7.31 1.54
C MET A 161 -4.87 -8.16 0.67
N ALA A 162 -6.01 -8.60 1.21
CA ALA A 162 -7.01 -9.35 0.45
C ALA A 162 -7.63 -8.51 -0.68
N LEU A 163 -7.86 -7.21 -0.45
CA LEU A 163 -8.31 -6.28 -1.49
C LEU A 163 -7.25 -6.13 -2.58
N LEU A 164 -6.00 -5.86 -2.21
CA LEU A 164 -4.89 -5.70 -3.16
C LEU A 164 -4.69 -6.97 -4.01
N LYS A 165 -4.76 -8.15 -3.38
CA LYS A 165 -4.77 -9.45 -4.06
C LYS A 165 -5.91 -9.56 -5.07
N SER A 166 -7.13 -9.15 -4.70
CA SER A 166 -8.28 -9.21 -5.62
C SER A 166 -8.13 -8.27 -6.82
N LEU A 167 -7.59 -7.06 -6.61
CA LEU A 167 -7.34 -6.09 -7.68
C LEU A 167 -6.22 -6.58 -8.62
N ALA A 168 -5.14 -7.12 -8.08
CA ALA A 168 -4.08 -7.72 -8.87
C ALA A 168 -4.57 -8.90 -9.72
N LYS A 169 -5.45 -9.76 -9.16
CA LYS A 169 -6.08 -10.84 -9.94
C LYS A 169 -6.94 -10.31 -11.08
N ALA A 170 -7.74 -9.28 -10.83
CA ALA A 170 -8.57 -8.66 -11.85
C ALA A 170 -7.75 -8.02 -12.98
N ASN A 171 -6.55 -7.51 -12.67
CA ASN A 171 -5.66 -6.86 -13.62
C ASN A 171 -4.61 -7.78 -14.25
N GLY A 172 -4.59 -9.07 -13.90
CA GLY A 172 -3.59 -10.03 -14.41
C GLY A 172 -2.18 -9.84 -13.85
N THR A 173 -2.03 -9.13 -12.73
CA THR A 173 -0.75 -8.80 -12.06
C THR A 173 -0.59 -9.52 -10.72
N TYR A 174 -1.31 -10.64 -10.54
CA TYR A 174 -1.21 -11.53 -9.40
C TYR A 174 -0.26 -12.70 -9.71
N TYR A 175 0.73 -12.90 -8.85
CA TYR A 175 1.72 -13.97 -8.96
C TYR A 175 1.80 -14.75 -7.65
N GLN A 176 2.35 -15.96 -7.71
CA GLN A 176 2.58 -16.79 -6.53
C GLN A 176 3.99 -17.36 -6.57
N GLY A 177 4.61 -17.53 -5.40
CA GLY A 177 5.95 -18.07 -5.30
C GLY A 177 7.02 -17.06 -5.72
N ASN A 178 8.26 -17.54 -5.75
CA ASN A 178 9.42 -16.73 -6.15
C ASN A 178 9.23 -16.17 -7.56
N GLN A 179 9.58 -14.89 -7.73
CA GLN A 179 9.57 -14.22 -9.01
C GLN A 179 10.95 -13.63 -9.29
N THR A 180 11.31 -13.60 -10.56
CA THR A 180 12.54 -12.96 -11.02
C THR A 180 12.22 -12.13 -12.26
N TRP A 181 12.48 -10.83 -12.19
CA TRP A 181 12.16 -9.89 -13.26
C TRP A 181 13.38 -9.05 -13.63
N THR A 182 13.70 -9.05 -14.92
CA THR A 182 14.68 -8.11 -15.50
C THR A 182 14.10 -6.72 -15.72
N SER A 183 12.76 -6.64 -15.71
CA SER A 183 11.92 -5.46 -15.60
C SER A 183 10.55 -5.95 -15.13
N PRO A 184 9.93 -5.34 -14.10
CA PRO A 184 8.63 -5.79 -13.62
C PRO A 184 7.55 -5.68 -14.71
N PRO A 185 6.47 -6.48 -14.61
CA PRO A 185 5.26 -6.27 -15.41
C PRO A 185 4.79 -4.80 -15.36
N PRO A 186 4.15 -4.30 -16.44
CA PRO A 186 3.67 -2.92 -16.51
C PRO A 186 2.80 -2.53 -15.31
N GLY A 187 2.89 -1.24 -14.96
CA GLY A 187 2.49 -0.64 -13.68
C GLY A 187 1.08 -0.92 -13.13
N GLY A 188 0.84 -0.39 -11.93
CA GLY A 188 -0.36 -0.62 -11.14
C GLY A 188 -0.02 -1.38 -9.86
N ILE A 189 -0.94 -2.23 -9.39
CA ILE A 189 -0.71 -3.08 -8.22
C ILE A 189 -0.22 -4.44 -8.69
N ILE A 190 1.04 -4.76 -8.39
CA ILE A 190 1.58 -6.11 -8.50
C ILE A 190 1.50 -6.75 -7.13
N PHE A 191 0.86 -7.90 -7.05
CA PHE A 191 0.74 -8.67 -5.80
C PHE A 191 1.39 -10.03 -5.99
N VAL A 192 2.44 -10.31 -5.21
CA VAL A 192 3.08 -11.62 -5.20
C VAL A 192 2.78 -12.30 -3.88
N ASP A 193 2.07 -13.42 -3.96
CA ASP A 193 1.57 -14.15 -2.81
C ASP A 193 2.42 -15.40 -2.51
N THR A 194 2.21 -15.95 -1.32
CA THR A 194 2.75 -17.25 -0.94
C THR A 194 2.29 -18.34 -1.93
N PRO A 195 3.06 -19.42 -2.14
CA PRO A 195 2.63 -20.56 -2.95
C PRO A 195 1.36 -21.21 -2.42
N SER A 196 1.17 -21.27 -1.09
CA SER A 196 -0.07 -21.76 -0.50
C SER A 196 -1.27 -20.83 -0.71
N GLY A 197 -1.02 -19.54 -0.97
CA GLY A 197 -2.04 -18.50 -1.10
C GLY A 197 -2.68 -18.09 0.24
N ASN A 198 -2.16 -18.60 1.35
CA ASN A 198 -2.53 -18.20 2.71
C ASN A 198 -1.78 -16.93 3.12
N THR A 199 -2.37 -16.18 4.05
CA THR A 199 -1.71 -15.02 4.66
C THR A 199 -0.38 -15.43 5.29
N LEU A 200 0.68 -14.67 5.03
CA LEU A 200 1.97 -14.88 5.65
C LEU A 200 1.87 -14.62 7.16
N THR A 201 2.40 -15.54 7.97
CA THR A 201 2.47 -15.42 9.43
C THR A 201 3.83 -15.90 9.91
N ASN A 202 4.18 -15.60 11.16
CA ASN A 202 5.37 -16.15 11.83
C ASN A 202 5.38 -17.70 11.94
N SER A 203 4.24 -18.35 11.67
CA SER A 203 4.09 -19.81 11.66
C SER A 203 4.03 -20.40 10.25
N SER A 204 4.15 -19.58 9.22
CA SER A 204 4.12 -20.03 7.83
C SER A 204 5.31 -20.96 7.55
N PRO A 205 5.11 -22.04 6.75
CA PRO A 205 6.19 -22.94 6.40
C PRO A 205 7.24 -22.24 5.53
N SER A 206 8.48 -22.76 5.53
CA SER A 206 9.57 -22.20 4.70
C SER A 206 9.26 -22.15 3.20
N THR A 207 8.38 -23.03 2.73
CA THR A 207 7.89 -23.02 1.33
C THR A 207 7.07 -21.77 1.00
N ASP A 208 6.51 -21.09 2.00
CA ASP A 208 5.78 -19.84 1.84
C ASP A 208 6.66 -18.59 1.98
N LEU A 209 7.94 -18.77 2.31
CA LEU A 209 8.91 -17.67 2.38
C LEU A 209 9.48 -17.42 0.99
N ILE A 210 8.81 -16.52 0.28
CA ILE A 210 9.17 -16.18 -1.09
C ILE A 210 10.12 -14.99 -1.15
N THR A 211 10.87 -14.90 -2.23
CA THR A 211 11.61 -13.70 -2.61
C THR A 211 11.24 -13.29 -4.03
N VAL A 212 11.00 -11.99 -4.20
CA VAL A 212 10.86 -11.36 -5.51
C VAL A 212 12.16 -10.64 -5.83
N ASP A 213 12.85 -11.09 -6.87
CA ASP A 213 14.10 -10.51 -7.35
C ASP A 213 13.84 -9.62 -8.57
N VAL A 214 14.09 -8.33 -8.43
CA VAL A 214 14.01 -7.33 -9.50
C VAL A 214 15.40 -6.83 -9.78
N HIS A 215 15.97 -7.20 -10.93
CA HIS A 215 17.31 -6.79 -11.29
C HIS A 215 17.36 -6.24 -12.71
N GLY A 216 18.35 -5.42 -13.06
CA GLY A 216 18.57 -5.07 -14.45
C GLY A 216 19.22 -3.71 -14.67
N ASN A 217 19.10 -3.23 -15.91
CA ASN A 217 19.60 -1.93 -16.34
C ASN A 217 18.54 -1.26 -17.21
N TRP A 218 17.60 -0.57 -16.58
CA TRP A 218 16.47 0.06 -17.26
C TRP A 218 16.16 1.43 -16.66
N ASN A 219 16.34 2.45 -17.52
CA ASN A 219 16.09 3.85 -17.16
C ASN A 219 14.68 4.31 -17.58
N SER A 220 13.88 3.44 -18.24
CA SER A 220 12.53 3.78 -18.70
C SER A 220 11.55 4.07 -17.56
N GLY A 221 11.93 3.73 -16.32
CA GLY A 221 11.09 3.91 -15.15
C GLY A 221 10.03 2.82 -15.01
N TRP A 222 9.65 2.52 -13.77
CA TRP A 222 8.50 1.71 -13.43
C TRP A 222 7.64 2.49 -12.43
N ASN A 223 6.32 2.46 -12.63
CA ASN A 223 5.36 3.17 -11.79
C ASN A 223 4.37 2.16 -11.18
N GLY A 224 4.22 2.12 -9.86
CA GLY A 224 3.23 1.23 -9.25
C GLY A 224 3.51 0.86 -7.80
N TRP A 225 2.75 -0.13 -7.33
CA TRP A 225 2.91 -0.78 -6.04
C TRP A 225 3.36 -2.21 -6.25
N LEU A 226 4.49 -2.57 -5.65
CA LEU A 226 4.96 -3.94 -5.56
C LEU A 226 4.70 -4.40 -4.13
N VAL A 227 3.69 -5.25 -3.97
CA VAL A 227 3.25 -5.77 -2.68
C VAL A 227 3.56 -7.27 -2.63
N VAL A 228 4.41 -7.68 -1.70
CA VAL A 228 4.94 -9.04 -1.64
C VAL A 228 4.67 -9.63 -0.26
N ALA A 229 3.99 -10.79 -0.24
CA ALA A 229 3.83 -11.63 0.94
C ALA A 229 5.10 -12.45 1.20
N GLY A 230 6.22 -11.75 1.42
CA GLY A 230 7.56 -12.29 1.55
C GLY A 230 8.61 -11.18 1.46
N SER A 231 9.78 -11.48 0.91
CA SER A 231 10.89 -10.53 0.77
C SER A 231 11.04 -9.97 -0.65
N ILE A 232 11.61 -8.77 -0.77
CA ILE A 232 11.94 -8.13 -2.05
C ILE A 232 13.44 -7.94 -2.13
N HIS A 233 14.05 -8.32 -3.25
CA HIS A 233 15.41 -7.99 -3.61
C HIS A 233 15.39 -7.12 -4.86
N VAL A 234 16.08 -5.98 -4.81
CA VAL A 234 16.17 -5.04 -5.91
C VAL A 234 17.63 -4.78 -6.23
N SER A 235 18.07 -4.95 -7.47
CA SER A 235 19.45 -4.68 -7.84
C SER A 235 19.66 -4.05 -9.23
N GLY A 236 20.81 -3.42 -9.42
CA GLY A 236 21.23 -2.84 -10.70
C GLY A 236 20.83 -1.38 -10.91
N ASN A 237 20.84 -0.94 -12.17
CA ASN A 237 20.56 0.43 -12.58
C ASN A 237 19.10 0.58 -13.00
N ILE A 238 18.23 0.83 -12.02
CA ILE A 238 16.78 0.82 -12.21
C ILE A 238 16.11 2.08 -11.67
N THR A 239 14.98 2.48 -12.25
CA THR A 239 14.21 3.65 -11.79
C THR A 239 12.80 3.25 -11.38
N MET A 240 12.46 3.28 -10.10
CA MET A 240 11.13 2.92 -9.60
C MET A 240 10.41 4.13 -8.99
N ASN A 241 9.11 4.21 -9.18
CA ASN A 241 8.26 5.26 -8.65
C ASN A 241 7.00 4.63 -8.03
N GLY A 242 6.83 4.80 -6.72
CA GLY A 242 5.67 4.30 -6.00
C GLY A 242 6.00 3.63 -4.67
N LEU A 243 5.41 2.46 -4.43
CA LEU A 243 5.53 1.76 -3.14
C LEU A 243 6.16 0.39 -3.33
N LEU A 244 7.22 0.11 -2.58
CA LEU A 244 7.70 -1.25 -2.34
C LEU A 244 7.24 -1.67 -0.94
N TYR A 245 6.41 -2.71 -0.87
CA TYR A 245 5.87 -3.21 0.39
C TYR A 245 6.14 -4.71 0.51
N ALA A 246 7.00 -5.09 1.46
CA ALA A 246 7.33 -6.47 1.78
C ALA A 246 6.80 -6.83 3.15
N GLN A 247 6.12 -7.97 3.29
CA GLN A 247 5.74 -8.48 4.59
C GLN A 247 6.92 -9.08 5.36
N ASN A 248 8.05 -9.36 4.72
CA ASN A 248 9.27 -9.80 5.40
C ASN A 248 10.37 -8.74 5.24
N ASP A 249 11.34 -8.96 4.35
CA ASP A 249 12.50 -8.05 4.20
C ASP A 249 12.50 -7.31 2.87
N VAL A 250 13.22 -6.19 2.83
CA VAL A 250 13.67 -5.59 1.58
C VAL A 250 15.19 -5.49 1.58
N THR A 251 15.79 -5.95 0.48
CA THR A 251 17.22 -5.76 0.18
C THR A 251 17.34 -4.92 -1.09
N LEU A 252 18.02 -3.79 -0.99
CA LEU A 252 18.26 -2.88 -2.12
C LEU A 252 19.76 -2.81 -2.41
N HIS A 253 20.15 -3.11 -3.64
CA HIS A 253 21.51 -3.10 -4.15
C HIS A 253 21.60 -2.28 -5.44
N GLY A 254 21.62 -0.96 -5.29
CA GLY A 254 21.71 -0.03 -6.42
C GLY A 254 23.07 -0.09 -7.10
N ALA A 255 23.08 -0.06 -8.43
CA ALA A 255 24.28 0.21 -9.24
C ALA A 255 23.97 1.28 -10.29
N GLY A 256 24.94 2.11 -10.67
CA GLY A 256 24.73 3.16 -11.68
C GLY A 256 23.96 4.39 -11.19
N GLY A 257 23.03 4.89 -12.02
CA GLY A 257 22.31 6.16 -11.84
C GLY A 257 20.79 6.01 -11.63
N GLY A 258 20.35 4.81 -11.25
CA GLY A 258 18.95 4.48 -10.97
C GLY A 258 18.41 5.25 -9.77
N SER A 259 17.12 5.14 -9.48
CA SER A 259 16.52 5.80 -8.31
C SER A 259 15.23 5.14 -7.86
N ILE A 260 14.88 5.29 -6.58
CA ILE A 260 13.57 4.91 -6.05
C ILE A 260 12.89 6.18 -5.54
N THR A 261 11.79 6.58 -6.17
CA THR A 261 10.99 7.74 -5.77
C THR A 261 9.68 7.28 -5.16
N GLY A 262 9.55 7.39 -3.84
CA GLY A 262 8.39 6.88 -3.12
C GLY A 262 8.75 6.40 -1.72
N ALA A 263 8.28 5.22 -1.33
CA ALA A 263 8.62 4.63 -0.04
C ALA A 263 8.87 3.12 -0.15
N VAL A 264 9.72 2.64 0.73
CA VAL A 264 10.07 1.23 0.90
C VAL A 264 9.67 0.83 2.32
N ILE A 265 8.79 -0.15 2.43
CA ILE A 265 8.25 -0.63 3.70
C ILE A 265 8.51 -2.13 3.81
N SER A 266 9.17 -2.54 4.88
CA SER A 266 9.24 -3.92 5.34
C SER A 266 8.53 -4.06 6.68
N THR A 267 7.72 -5.10 6.85
CA THR A 267 7.08 -5.38 8.16
C THR A 267 7.80 -6.45 8.96
N ASN A 268 8.72 -7.20 8.34
CA ASN A 268 9.56 -8.21 8.95
C ASN A 268 8.76 -9.21 9.80
N ARG A 269 7.69 -9.75 9.21
CA ARG A 269 6.65 -10.54 9.88
C ARG A 269 7.09 -11.95 10.27
N VAL A 270 8.11 -12.51 9.61
CA VAL A 270 8.50 -13.93 9.79
C VAL A 270 9.81 -14.08 10.55
N ASP A 271 10.84 -13.34 10.17
CA ASP A 271 12.18 -13.54 10.71
C ASP A 271 12.75 -12.27 11.36
N THR A 272 14.03 -12.33 11.74
CA THR A 272 14.78 -11.24 12.39
C THR A 272 15.85 -10.67 11.48
N ASN A 273 15.80 -10.98 10.18
CA ASN A 273 16.78 -10.46 9.25
C ASN A 273 16.62 -8.93 9.17
N SER A 274 17.74 -8.27 8.91
CA SER A 274 17.70 -6.82 8.73
C SER A 274 17.16 -6.54 7.33
N THR A 275 16.31 -5.53 7.22
CA THR A 275 16.12 -4.85 5.94
C THR A 275 17.44 -4.17 5.57
N ASN A 276 17.97 -4.44 4.39
CA ASN A 276 19.30 -3.99 3.99
C ASN A 276 19.19 -3.01 2.82
N VAL A 277 19.79 -1.84 2.96
CA VAL A 277 19.95 -0.87 1.89
C VAL A 277 21.44 -0.70 1.68
N ASP A 278 21.99 -1.30 0.63
CA ASP A 278 23.41 -1.29 0.36
C ASP A 278 23.72 -0.83 -1.07
N THR A 279 24.91 -0.28 -1.27
CA THR A 279 25.44 0.03 -2.59
C THR A 279 26.87 -0.49 -2.62
N ASP A 280 27.04 -1.74 -3.05
CA ASP A 280 28.37 -2.28 -3.26
C ASP A 280 28.89 -1.82 -4.63
N ASP A 281 30.00 -1.09 -4.55
CA ASP A 281 31.01 -0.84 -5.58
C ASP A 281 30.83 0.26 -6.64
N ILE A 282 29.71 0.45 -7.36
CA ILE A 282 29.69 1.47 -8.45
C ILE A 282 28.30 2.08 -8.69
N GLY A 283 27.91 3.02 -7.83
CA GLY A 283 26.76 3.91 -8.07
C GLY A 283 25.73 3.89 -6.96
N ASN A 284 25.04 5.02 -6.82
CA ASN A 284 24.04 5.26 -5.80
C ASN A 284 22.68 5.18 -6.46
N ALA A 285 21.80 4.31 -5.97
CA ALA A 285 20.37 4.39 -6.30
C ALA A 285 19.67 5.21 -5.20
N PRO A 286 19.63 6.56 -5.32
CA PRO A 286 19.01 7.39 -4.30
C PRO A 286 17.54 7.00 -4.09
N ILE A 287 17.18 6.84 -2.82
CA ILE A 287 15.80 6.71 -2.37
C ILE A 287 15.32 8.10 -1.96
N SER A 288 14.33 8.64 -2.65
CA SER A 288 13.70 9.91 -2.33
C SER A 288 12.26 9.70 -1.90
N TYR A 289 11.91 10.16 -0.71
CA TYR A 289 10.54 10.12 -0.23
C TYR A 289 9.61 10.90 -1.16
N ASN A 290 8.57 10.27 -1.67
CA ASN A 290 7.58 10.94 -2.49
C ASN A 290 6.18 10.43 -2.16
N CYS A 291 5.47 11.17 -1.30
CA CYS A 291 4.12 10.80 -0.89
C CYS A 291 3.13 10.72 -2.06
N PRO A 292 3.09 11.67 -3.02
CA PRO A 292 2.25 11.53 -4.21
C PRO A 292 2.50 10.22 -4.98
N SER A 293 3.76 9.84 -5.15
CA SER A 293 4.16 8.56 -5.73
C SER A 293 3.68 7.37 -4.89
N VAL A 294 3.86 7.42 -3.56
CA VAL A 294 3.34 6.37 -2.66
C VAL A 294 1.84 6.20 -2.80
N ARG A 295 1.05 7.28 -2.87
CA ARG A 295 -0.42 7.18 -2.95
C ARG A 295 -0.94 6.74 -4.32
N THR A 296 -0.28 7.18 -5.39
CA THR A 296 -0.79 7.03 -6.75
C THR A 296 -0.02 6.05 -7.62
N GLY A 297 1.16 5.58 -7.17
CA GLY A 297 2.10 4.78 -7.96
C GLY A 297 2.39 5.41 -9.31
N GLY A 298 2.70 6.71 -9.34
CA GLY A 298 2.89 7.46 -10.59
C GLY A 298 1.62 7.58 -11.46
N GLY A 299 0.43 7.56 -10.85
CA GLY A 299 -0.86 7.61 -11.53
C GLY A 299 -1.45 6.26 -11.96
N THR A 300 -0.80 5.14 -11.60
CA THR A 300 -1.23 3.79 -11.98
C THR A 300 -2.13 3.11 -10.94
N ILE A 301 -2.20 3.64 -9.71
CA ILE A 301 -3.00 3.05 -8.63
C ILE A 301 -4.43 3.57 -8.69
N PRO A 302 -5.43 2.66 -8.76
CA PRO A 302 -6.81 3.08 -8.91
C PRO A 302 -7.30 3.87 -7.70
N GLN A 303 -7.97 4.99 -7.99
CA GLN A 303 -8.54 5.89 -6.99
C GLN A 303 -10.05 5.64 -6.77
N ASN A 304 -10.62 4.64 -7.45
CA ASN A 304 -12.05 4.36 -7.48
C ASN A 304 -12.51 3.50 -6.28
N TRP A 305 -13.82 3.49 -6.06
CA TRP A 305 -14.48 2.59 -5.13
C TRP A 305 -14.82 1.26 -5.81
N PHE A 306 -14.56 0.16 -5.13
CA PHE A 306 -14.81 -1.21 -5.60
C PHE A 306 -15.76 -1.92 -4.64
N VAL A 307 -16.62 -2.80 -5.15
CA VAL A 307 -17.42 -3.67 -4.28
C VAL A 307 -16.49 -4.61 -3.54
N LYS A 308 -16.53 -4.58 -2.20
CA LYS A 308 -15.76 -5.48 -1.35
C LYS A 308 -16.30 -6.90 -1.53
N PRO A 309 -15.49 -7.87 -1.99
CA PRO A 309 -15.95 -9.24 -2.23
C PRO A 309 -16.60 -9.86 -0.98
N GLY A 310 -17.66 -10.64 -1.18
CA GLY A 310 -18.37 -11.33 -0.09
C GLY A 310 -19.29 -10.44 0.76
N THR A 311 -19.40 -9.14 0.48
CA THR A 311 -20.26 -8.23 1.27
C THR A 311 -21.63 -7.96 0.65
N TYR A 312 -21.85 -8.36 -0.60
CA TYR A 312 -23.15 -8.25 -1.25
C TYR A 312 -24.16 -9.17 -0.57
N LYS A 313 -25.29 -8.61 -0.15
CA LYS A 313 -26.44 -9.36 0.34
C LYS A 313 -27.73 -8.77 -0.19
N GLU A 314 -28.62 -9.66 -0.62
CA GLU A 314 -30.04 -9.37 -0.77
C GLU A 314 -30.72 -9.64 0.57
N VAL A 315 -31.45 -8.66 1.05
CA VAL A 315 -32.26 -8.77 2.27
C VAL A 315 -33.71 -8.49 1.91
N SER A 316 -34.64 -9.10 2.65
CA SER A 316 -36.06 -8.82 2.48
C SER A 316 -36.30 -7.32 2.61
N GLY A 317 -37.00 -6.76 1.62
CA GLY A 317 -37.41 -5.36 1.65
C GLY A 317 -38.49 -5.18 2.72
N THR A 318 -38.31 -4.19 3.56
CA THR A 318 -39.34 -3.62 4.45
C THR A 318 -39.30 -2.13 4.26
#